data_AF-X1RZ08-F1
#
_entry.id   AF-X1RZ08-F1
#
_cell.length_a   1.000
_cell.length_b   1.000
_cell.length_c   1.000
_cell.angle_alpha   90.00
_cell.angle_beta   90.00
_cell.angle_gamma   90.00
#
_symmetry.space_group_name_H-M   'P 1'
#
loop_
_entity.id
_entity.type
_entity.pdbx_description
1 polymer ?
#
loop_
_entity_poly.entity_id
_entity_poly.type
_entity_poly.pdbx_seq_one_letter_code
_entity_poly.pdbx_strand_id
1 'polypeptide(L)'
;MSPIKPINETTYEVELRGGDKVEIGDRKSANFKPHLKLNRWGGECFIKVGLPTTKKIKPVIEGDKTKWVEQDREAHFYSVESKAISPTKARDISLGYVAAERMSAIYDLYRKIEAKDLVMITYQPEEGMFWLVGKYSLGRDLYEEVIDKPITRFNSENPYEAMFIDGNTVISDLNIPKGYNIENLGQLFTEAVEEVLADYGIDIITTRPGRIFWDNGAGDKKLISYGEDKNHFVYYTTLRKPSLDYSKYFRKPRGYDLIGLQELNEIVDVSINQEINQRLAEKLGFNLETSSFTTKETGEIDNLSLVTSSGDWIDNAKRDDCLPCPPSPSEGLFEFDIVLKKKPTTNKIVLDFETQGLKFYYQPGLTPEEIDGGCTSSDNVIGSYAVYHKTQDKLLKTKAEGEKYKCGKAFHIYRPRIVDADGNAIWGELSIDEKLGTLTVTIDPAWLDRATYPVHHAAGLDFGYTTEATFGEVYIGGYIL
;
A
#
# COMPACT_ATOMS: atom_id res chain seq x y z
N MET A 1 -11.64 1.49 -18.41
CA MET A 1 -10.91 1.14 -19.66
C MET A 1 -11.93 0.81 -20.73
N SER A 2 -11.54 0.57 -21.99
CA SER A 2 -12.50 0.04 -22.97
C SER A 2 -12.83 -1.43 -22.66
N PRO A 3 -14.03 -1.94 -22.99
CA PRO A 3 -14.32 -3.37 -22.89
C PRO A 3 -13.41 -4.17 -23.85
N ILE A 4 -13.17 -5.45 -23.53
CA ILE A 4 -12.45 -6.37 -24.42
C ILE A 4 -13.24 -6.53 -25.74
N LYS A 5 -12.59 -6.29 -26.87
CA LYS A 5 -13.18 -6.38 -28.21
C LYS A 5 -12.48 -7.48 -29.03
N PRO A 6 -13.22 -8.34 -29.75
CA PRO A 6 -12.60 -9.29 -30.66
C PRO A 6 -11.97 -8.56 -31.85
N ILE A 7 -10.72 -8.93 -32.19
CA ILE A 7 -10.09 -8.56 -33.46
C ILE A 7 -10.42 -9.62 -34.51
N ASN A 8 -10.33 -10.90 -34.11
CA ASN A 8 -10.65 -12.08 -34.92
C ASN A 8 -11.02 -13.26 -33.98
N GLU A 9 -11.18 -14.47 -34.53
CA GLU A 9 -11.59 -15.65 -33.75
C GLU A 9 -10.58 -16.09 -32.65
N THR A 10 -9.33 -15.65 -32.74
CA THR A 10 -8.23 -16.11 -31.87
C THR A 10 -7.54 -14.96 -31.14
N THR A 11 -8.00 -13.71 -31.33
CA THR A 11 -7.35 -12.52 -30.78
C THR A 11 -8.36 -11.46 -30.38
N TYR A 12 -8.10 -10.85 -29.24
CA TYR A 12 -8.89 -9.78 -28.63
C TYR A 12 -8.00 -8.56 -28.34
N GLU A 13 -8.60 -7.39 -28.23
CA GLU A 13 -7.94 -6.12 -27.92
C GLU A 13 -8.66 -5.42 -26.77
N VAL A 14 -7.88 -4.77 -25.92
CA VAL A 14 -8.36 -3.83 -24.92
C VAL A 14 -7.53 -2.56 -24.99
N GLU A 15 -8.20 -1.42 -24.84
CA GLU A 15 -7.55 -0.11 -24.80
C GLU A 15 -7.48 0.38 -23.35
N LEU A 16 -6.26 0.66 -22.90
CA LEU A 16 -5.97 1.15 -21.55
C LEU A 16 -6.31 2.65 -21.45
N ARG A 17 -6.46 3.18 -20.23
CA ARG A 17 -6.79 4.60 -20.00
C ARG A 17 -5.82 5.58 -20.67
N GLY A 18 -4.56 5.17 -20.89
CA GLY A 18 -3.52 5.95 -21.57
C GLY A 18 -3.53 5.88 -23.11
N GLY A 19 -4.51 5.19 -23.73
CA GLY A 19 -4.60 4.98 -25.18
C GLY A 19 -3.72 3.84 -25.72
N ASP A 20 -2.92 3.21 -24.87
CA ASP A 20 -2.19 2.01 -25.25
C ASP A 20 -3.12 0.81 -25.41
N LYS A 21 -2.65 -0.17 -26.19
CA LYS A 21 -3.44 -1.35 -26.55
C LYS A 21 -2.76 -2.61 -26.05
N VAL A 22 -3.57 -3.44 -25.40
CA VAL A 22 -3.20 -4.82 -25.05
C VAL A 22 -3.94 -5.77 -25.99
N GLU A 23 -3.19 -6.69 -26.58
CA GLU A 23 -3.72 -7.78 -27.38
C GLU A 23 -3.66 -9.08 -26.58
N ILE A 24 -4.74 -9.85 -26.60
CA ILE A 24 -4.86 -11.15 -25.95
C ILE A 24 -5.04 -12.18 -27.05
N GLY A 25 -4.15 -13.18 -27.12
CA GLY A 25 -4.10 -14.12 -28.23
C GLY A 25 -2.82 -13.98 -29.07
N ASP A 26 -2.87 -14.52 -30.28
CA ASP A 26 -1.83 -14.32 -31.29
C ASP A 26 -2.47 -14.20 -32.67
N ARG A 27 -2.45 -12.97 -33.24
CA ARG A 27 -3.03 -12.67 -34.55
C ARG A 27 -2.51 -13.56 -35.69
N LYS A 28 -1.28 -14.09 -35.54
CA LYS A 28 -0.65 -14.94 -36.56
C LYS A 28 -0.96 -16.41 -36.36
N SER A 29 -1.59 -16.79 -35.25
CA SER A 29 -1.90 -18.18 -34.95
C SER A 29 -3.32 -18.56 -35.39
N ALA A 30 -3.43 -19.75 -36.00
CA ALA A 30 -4.72 -20.35 -36.35
C ALA A 30 -5.52 -20.81 -35.12
N ASN A 31 -4.92 -20.87 -33.93
CA ASN A 31 -5.59 -21.23 -32.68
C ASN A 31 -5.29 -20.16 -31.64
N PHE A 32 -6.21 -19.95 -30.70
CA PHE A 32 -5.96 -19.06 -29.57
C PHE A 32 -4.73 -19.54 -28.79
N LYS A 33 -3.83 -18.61 -28.49
CA LYS A 33 -2.72 -18.83 -27.57
C LYS A 33 -2.91 -17.91 -26.36
N PRO A 34 -2.71 -18.38 -25.12
CA PRO A 34 -2.80 -17.54 -23.91
C PRO A 34 -1.58 -16.61 -23.81
N HIS A 35 -1.47 -15.68 -24.74
CA HIS A 35 -0.42 -14.67 -24.83
C HIS A 35 -1.04 -13.29 -24.65
N LEU A 36 -0.29 -12.40 -24.02
CA LEU A 36 -0.57 -10.99 -23.88
C LEU A 36 0.50 -10.20 -24.61
N LYS A 37 0.11 -9.20 -25.40
CA LYS A 37 1.03 -8.23 -26.00
C LYS A 37 0.61 -6.80 -25.64
N LEU A 38 1.45 -6.09 -24.90
CA LEU A 38 1.27 -4.66 -24.63
C LEU A 38 2.08 -3.85 -25.65
N ASN A 39 1.39 -3.01 -26.43
CA ASN A 39 2.01 -2.04 -27.31
C ASN A 39 2.09 -0.68 -26.60
N ARG A 40 3.22 0.02 -26.73
CA ARG A 40 3.43 1.36 -26.15
C ARG A 40 3.76 2.38 -27.23
N TRP A 41 3.31 3.62 -27.02
CA TRP A 41 3.63 4.77 -27.87
C TRP A 41 3.30 4.54 -29.35
N GLY A 42 2.10 4.02 -29.63
CA GLY A 42 1.66 3.75 -31.00
C GLY A 42 2.39 2.56 -31.65
N GLY A 43 2.95 1.64 -30.86
CA GLY A 43 3.59 0.41 -31.35
C GLY A 43 5.09 0.52 -31.63
N GLU A 44 5.72 1.63 -31.24
CA GLU A 44 7.18 1.78 -31.28
C GLU A 44 7.89 0.71 -30.46
N CYS A 45 7.30 0.40 -29.30
CA CYS A 45 7.76 -0.62 -28.39
C CYS A 45 6.65 -1.62 -28.08
N PHE A 46 7.04 -2.86 -27.81
CA PHE A 46 6.12 -3.83 -27.24
C PHE A 46 6.83 -4.83 -26.33
N ILE A 47 6.04 -5.41 -25.43
CA ILE A 47 6.34 -6.67 -24.76
C ILE A 47 5.24 -7.66 -25.10
N LYS A 48 5.62 -8.91 -25.33
CA LYS A 48 4.70 -10.03 -25.49
C LYS A 48 5.14 -11.14 -24.56
N VAL A 49 4.22 -11.61 -23.72
CA VAL A 49 4.42 -12.74 -22.82
C VAL A 49 3.33 -13.77 -23.05
N GLY A 50 3.59 -15.05 -22.81
CA GLY A 50 2.55 -16.05 -22.97
C GLY A 50 2.84 -17.37 -22.32
N LEU A 51 1.78 -18.08 -21.93
CA LEU A 51 1.90 -19.44 -21.40
C LEU A 51 2.09 -20.42 -22.56
N PRO A 52 3.25 -21.10 -22.68
CA PRO A 52 3.48 -22.04 -23.76
C PRO A 52 2.49 -23.21 -23.69
N THR A 53 1.82 -23.47 -24.80
CA THR A 53 0.86 -24.57 -24.92
C THR A 53 0.76 -25.09 -26.35
N THR A 54 0.48 -26.38 -26.46
CA THR A 54 0.13 -27.06 -27.72
C THR A 54 -1.37 -27.35 -27.83
N LYS A 55 -2.14 -27.05 -26.77
CA LYS A 55 -3.58 -27.33 -26.70
C LYS A 55 -4.35 -26.30 -27.51
N LYS A 56 -5.36 -26.78 -28.24
CA LYS A 56 -6.29 -25.96 -29.02
C LYS A 56 -7.56 -25.72 -28.22
N ILE A 57 -7.47 -24.84 -27.23
CA ILE A 57 -8.58 -24.50 -26.34
C ILE A 57 -9.12 -23.13 -26.76
N LYS A 58 -10.43 -23.04 -26.97
CA LYS A 58 -11.10 -21.75 -27.19
C LYS A 58 -11.16 -21.00 -25.86
N PRO A 59 -10.86 -19.70 -25.83
CA PRO A 59 -10.99 -18.93 -24.61
C PRO A 59 -12.46 -18.74 -24.25
N VAL A 60 -12.73 -18.61 -22.96
CA VAL A 60 -14.03 -18.22 -22.42
C VAL A 60 -13.99 -16.73 -22.12
N ILE A 61 -14.99 -15.98 -22.56
CA ILE A 61 -15.12 -14.55 -22.27
C ILE A 61 -16.25 -14.38 -21.25
N GLU A 62 -15.93 -13.81 -20.11
CA GLU A 62 -16.86 -13.53 -19.02
C GLU A 62 -16.74 -12.05 -18.65
N GLY A 63 -17.65 -11.22 -19.16
CA GLY A 63 -17.59 -9.77 -18.96
C GLY A 63 -16.32 -9.16 -19.57
N ASP A 64 -15.47 -8.59 -18.71
CA ASP A 64 -14.20 -7.95 -19.04
C ASP A 64 -12.99 -8.91 -18.87
N LYS A 65 -13.25 -10.21 -18.67
CA LYS A 65 -12.23 -11.24 -18.45
C LYS A 65 -12.20 -12.25 -19.59
N THR A 66 -11.01 -12.50 -20.11
CA THR A 66 -10.74 -13.62 -21.02
C THR A 66 -10.02 -14.73 -20.26
N LYS A 67 -10.52 -15.96 -20.35
CA LYS A 67 -9.94 -17.13 -19.67
C LYS A 67 -9.54 -18.21 -20.65
N TRP A 68 -8.38 -18.78 -20.44
CA TRP A 68 -7.95 -20.03 -21.06
C TRP A 68 -7.80 -21.07 -19.97
N VAL A 69 -8.50 -22.20 -20.11
CA VAL A 69 -8.67 -23.18 -19.02
C VAL A 69 -8.17 -24.55 -19.46
N GLU A 70 -7.09 -25.02 -18.83
CA GLU A 70 -6.59 -26.40 -18.91
C GLU A 70 -6.98 -27.18 -17.64
N GLN A 71 -6.67 -28.47 -17.61
CA GLN A 71 -7.00 -29.36 -16.50
C GLN A 71 -6.29 -28.98 -15.20
N ASP A 72 -5.04 -28.53 -15.26
CA ASP A 72 -4.18 -28.29 -14.10
C ASP A 72 -3.82 -26.82 -13.89
N ARG A 73 -4.10 -25.96 -14.87
CA ARG A 73 -3.81 -24.53 -14.80
C ARG A 73 -4.75 -23.71 -15.68
N GLU A 74 -4.82 -22.42 -15.41
CA GLU A 74 -5.57 -21.43 -16.19
C GLU A 74 -4.71 -20.20 -16.47
N ALA A 75 -5.03 -19.50 -17.55
CA ALA A 75 -4.49 -18.19 -17.88
C ALA A 75 -5.65 -17.21 -17.99
N HIS A 76 -5.60 -16.15 -17.19
CA HIS A 76 -6.65 -15.16 -17.04
C HIS A 76 -6.12 -13.81 -17.48
N PHE A 77 -6.90 -13.10 -18.29
CA PHE A 77 -6.59 -11.78 -18.80
C PHE A 77 -7.73 -10.86 -18.46
N TYR A 78 -7.51 -9.86 -17.62
CA TYR A 78 -8.56 -8.94 -17.22
C TYR A 78 -7.99 -7.56 -16.87
N SER A 79 -8.84 -6.57 -17.04
CA SER A 79 -8.60 -5.24 -16.52
C SER A 79 -8.64 -5.31 -15.01
N VAL A 80 -7.63 -4.76 -14.34
CA VAL A 80 -7.74 -4.54 -12.92
C VAL A 80 -8.45 -3.22 -12.71
N GLU A 81 -9.78 -3.29 -12.71
CA GLU A 81 -10.57 -2.17 -12.22
C GLU A 81 -10.45 -2.14 -10.70
N SER A 82 -10.27 -0.95 -10.12
CA SER A 82 -10.69 -0.76 -8.74
C SER A 82 -12.17 -1.15 -8.72
N LYS A 83 -12.52 -2.27 -8.07
CA LYS A 83 -13.91 -2.47 -7.70
C LYS A 83 -14.23 -1.27 -6.83
N ALA A 84 -14.93 -0.28 -7.38
CA ALA A 84 -15.40 0.85 -6.61
C ALA A 84 -16.25 0.25 -5.48
N ILE A 85 -15.68 0.21 -4.28
CA ILE A 85 -16.42 -0.20 -3.11
C ILE A 85 -17.18 1.05 -2.68
N SER A 86 -18.49 0.93 -2.54
CA SER A 86 -19.29 1.94 -1.87
C SER A 86 -19.58 1.41 -0.48
N PRO A 87 -18.84 1.85 0.57
CA PRO A 87 -19.19 1.50 1.93
C PRO A 87 -20.65 1.83 2.19
N THR A 88 -21.32 0.98 2.95
CA THR A 88 -22.76 1.16 3.22
C THR A 88 -23.02 1.81 4.56
N LYS A 89 -22.00 1.83 5.43
CA LYS A 89 -22.05 2.40 6.77
C LYS A 89 -20.66 2.78 7.28
N ALA A 90 -20.62 3.44 8.43
CA ALA A 90 -19.42 3.69 9.21
C ALA A 90 -19.57 3.08 10.62
N ARG A 91 -18.55 2.38 11.10
CA ARG A 91 -18.51 1.77 12.44
C ARG A 91 -17.63 2.61 13.37
N ASP A 92 -18.09 2.87 14.58
CA ASP A 92 -17.28 3.38 15.69
C ASP A 92 -16.95 2.25 16.66
N ILE A 93 -15.66 2.02 16.91
CA ILE A 93 -15.16 1.03 17.86
C ILE A 93 -14.31 1.76 18.89
N SER A 94 -14.84 1.94 20.10
CA SER A 94 -14.10 2.54 21.21
C SER A 94 -13.58 1.45 22.15
N LEU A 95 -12.26 1.41 22.35
CA LEU A 95 -11.59 0.33 23.11
C LEU A 95 -11.15 0.74 24.51
N GLY A 96 -11.13 2.04 24.82
CA GLY A 96 -10.52 2.55 26.05
C GLY A 96 -9.00 2.39 26.01
N TYR A 97 -8.43 1.84 27.08
CA TYR A 97 -6.99 1.58 27.16
C TYR A 97 -6.59 0.29 26.44
N VAL A 98 -5.48 0.36 25.70
CA VAL A 98 -4.93 -0.76 24.93
C VAL A 98 -3.42 -0.89 25.19
N ALA A 99 -2.97 -2.11 25.44
CA ALA A 99 -1.55 -2.45 25.58
C ALA A 99 -0.75 -2.22 24.28
N ALA A 100 0.53 -1.85 24.43
CA ALA A 100 1.40 -1.42 23.32
C ALA A 100 1.53 -2.46 22.19
N GLU A 101 1.61 -3.74 22.54
CA GLU A 101 1.73 -4.87 21.61
C GLU A 101 0.48 -5.06 20.74
N ARG A 102 -0.69 -4.65 21.24
CA ARG A 102 -1.97 -4.82 20.56
C ARG A 102 -2.29 -3.63 19.66
N MET A 103 -1.76 -2.44 19.95
CA MET A 103 -1.99 -1.22 19.16
C MET A 103 -1.50 -1.37 17.71
N SER A 104 -0.28 -1.90 17.51
CA SER A 104 0.25 -2.17 16.16
C SER A 104 -0.56 -3.24 15.41
N ALA A 105 -1.10 -4.23 16.12
CA ALA A 105 -1.96 -5.25 15.53
C ALA A 105 -3.32 -4.67 15.08
N ILE A 106 -3.90 -3.76 15.85
CA ILE A 106 -5.13 -3.04 15.47
C ILE A 106 -4.90 -2.20 14.21
N TYR A 107 -3.78 -1.46 14.15
CA TYR A 107 -3.40 -0.68 12.98
C TYR A 107 -3.21 -1.53 11.72
N ASP A 108 -2.66 -2.74 11.86
CA ASP A 108 -2.39 -3.65 10.74
C ASP A 108 -3.63 -4.45 10.30
N LEU A 109 -4.67 -4.53 11.13
CA LEU A 109 -5.84 -5.40 10.93
C LEU A 109 -6.45 -5.28 9.53
N TYR A 110 -6.87 -4.08 9.14
CA TYR A 110 -7.57 -3.89 7.87
C TYR A 110 -6.64 -3.85 6.64
N ARG A 111 -5.32 -3.89 6.85
CA ARG A 111 -4.36 -4.23 5.80
C ARG A 111 -4.38 -5.72 5.47
N LYS A 112 -4.80 -6.58 6.40
CA LYS A 112 -4.89 -8.05 6.22
C LYS A 112 -6.25 -8.52 5.75
N ILE A 113 -7.33 -8.04 6.38
CA ILE A 113 -8.67 -8.64 6.17
C ILE A 113 -9.64 -7.80 5.33
N GLU A 114 -9.15 -6.72 4.70
CA GLU A 114 -9.88 -5.75 3.84
C GLU A 114 -11.24 -5.29 4.43
N ALA A 115 -11.30 -4.03 4.87
CA ALA A 115 -12.55 -3.42 5.34
C ALA A 115 -13.61 -3.36 4.23
N LYS A 116 -14.87 -3.70 4.56
CA LYS A 116 -16.03 -3.52 3.65
C LYS A 116 -16.72 -2.17 3.83
N ASP A 117 -16.69 -1.65 5.04
CA ASP A 117 -17.31 -0.41 5.48
C ASP A 117 -16.22 0.50 6.05
N LEU A 118 -16.53 1.79 6.28
CA LEU A 118 -15.62 2.65 7.04
C LEU A 118 -15.57 2.14 8.49
N VAL A 119 -14.37 2.07 9.06
CA VAL A 119 -14.18 1.69 10.47
C VAL A 119 -13.31 2.72 11.16
N MET A 120 -13.88 3.40 12.14
CA MET A 120 -13.20 4.34 13.03
C MET A 120 -12.97 3.63 14.36
N ILE A 121 -11.71 3.57 14.81
CA ILE A 121 -11.32 2.89 16.04
C ILE A 121 -10.64 3.90 16.96
N THR A 122 -11.14 4.07 18.18
CA THR A 122 -10.60 5.01 19.16
C THR A 122 -10.06 4.30 20.39
N TYR A 123 -8.85 4.68 20.82
CA TYR A 123 -8.18 4.07 21.96
C TYR A 123 -7.09 4.96 22.56
N GLN A 124 -6.63 4.61 23.75
CA GLN A 124 -5.50 5.22 24.47
C GLN A 124 -4.48 4.15 24.83
N PRO A 125 -3.18 4.48 24.91
CA PRO A 125 -2.20 3.53 25.42
C PRO A 125 -2.40 3.33 26.93
N GLU A 126 -2.28 2.08 27.41
CA GLU A 126 -2.33 1.74 28.84
C GLU A 126 -1.20 2.40 29.66
N GLU A 127 -0.03 2.56 29.05
CA GLU A 127 1.13 3.20 29.65
C GLU A 127 1.94 4.04 28.65
N GLY A 128 2.88 4.82 29.15
CA GLY A 128 3.79 5.58 28.28
C GLY A 128 4.66 4.66 27.44
N MET A 129 4.69 4.87 26.12
CA MET A 129 5.40 4.02 25.17
C MET A 129 6.02 4.80 24.01
N PHE A 130 7.00 4.17 23.34
CA PHE A 130 7.56 4.66 22.09
C PHE A 130 6.76 4.14 20.91
N TRP A 131 6.21 5.07 20.13
CA TRP A 131 5.52 4.85 18.87
C TRP A 131 6.50 5.01 17.72
N LEU A 132 6.85 3.92 17.04
CA LEU A 132 7.66 3.94 15.82
C LEU A 132 6.78 3.74 14.59
N VAL A 133 7.03 4.50 13.53
CA VAL A 133 6.25 4.41 12.30
C VAL A 133 7.17 4.15 11.12
N GLY A 134 7.12 2.93 10.59
CA GLY A 134 7.85 2.55 9.38
C GLY A 134 9.09 1.67 9.62
N LYS A 135 9.84 1.49 8.53
CA LYS A 135 10.81 0.41 8.34
C LYS A 135 12.27 0.88 8.50
N TYR A 136 12.68 1.13 9.74
CA TYR A 136 14.04 1.54 10.08
C TYR A 136 14.49 0.97 11.43
N SER A 137 15.81 0.85 11.62
CA SER A 137 16.39 0.34 12.86
C SER A 137 16.06 1.23 14.06
N LEU A 138 15.82 0.61 15.22
CA LEU A 138 15.50 1.31 16.47
C LEU A 138 16.51 2.43 16.81
N GLY A 139 17.80 2.13 16.67
CA GLY A 139 18.90 3.05 16.92
C GLY A 139 18.99 4.27 16.01
N ARG A 140 18.16 4.39 14.95
CA ARG A 140 18.11 5.60 14.12
C ARG A 140 17.68 6.82 14.92
N ASP A 141 16.63 6.68 15.72
CA ASP A 141 15.97 7.80 16.40
C ASP A 141 16.17 7.76 17.92
N LEU A 142 16.36 6.57 18.50
CA LEU A 142 16.41 6.36 19.94
C LEU A 142 17.80 5.94 20.42
N TYR A 143 18.12 6.30 21.67
CA TYR A 143 19.25 5.76 22.43
C TYR A 143 18.82 4.46 23.09
N GLU A 144 19.10 3.33 22.44
CA GLU A 144 18.68 1.99 22.87
C GLU A 144 19.09 1.68 24.31
N GLU A 145 20.25 2.17 24.74
CA GLU A 145 20.84 1.96 26.06
C GLU A 145 20.04 2.57 27.24
N VAL A 146 19.13 3.50 26.96
CA VAL A 146 18.31 4.17 27.99
C VAL A 146 16.82 3.89 27.88
N ILE A 147 16.39 3.06 26.92
CA ILE A 147 14.97 2.72 26.74
C ILE A 147 14.47 1.86 27.92
N ASP A 148 13.47 2.36 28.63
CA ASP A 148 12.84 1.71 29.79
C ASP A 148 11.30 1.65 29.68
N LYS A 149 10.78 1.85 28.47
CA LYS A 149 9.34 1.84 28.14
C LYS A 149 9.04 0.90 26.98
N PRO A 150 7.80 0.39 26.87
CA PRO A 150 7.40 -0.42 25.73
C PRO A 150 7.64 0.31 24.42
N ILE A 151 7.95 -0.47 23.39
CA ILE A 151 8.08 0.01 22.02
C ILE A 151 6.99 -0.69 21.20
N THR A 152 6.22 0.11 20.48
CA THR A 152 5.31 -0.39 19.44
C THR A 152 5.75 0.15 18.10
N ARG A 153 5.68 -0.68 17.06
CA ARG A 153 6.07 -0.30 15.70
C ARG A 153 4.95 -0.58 14.72
N PHE A 154 4.54 0.46 14.03
CA PHE A 154 3.46 0.46 13.05
C PHE A 154 4.01 0.27 11.63
N ASN A 155 3.38 -0.62 10.87
CA ASN A 155 3.78 -0.92 9.49
C ASN A 155 3.27 0.16 8.53
N SER A 156 4.03 1.24 8.43
CA SER A 156 3.79 2.35 7.50
C SER A 156 4.88 2.41 6.44
N GLU A 157 4.54 2.78 5.21
CA GLU A 157 5.55 3.05 4.17
C GLU A 157 6.26 4.39 4.41
N ASN A 158 5.58 5.33 5.09
CA ASN A 158 6.16 6.62 5.44
C ASN A 158 7.11 6.45 6.62
N PRO A 159 8.42 6.78 6.48
CA PRO A 159 9.42 6.60 7.52
C PRO A 159 9.38 7.76 8.51
N TYR A 160 8.25 7.97 9.18
CA TYR A 160 8.16 9.03 10.19
C TYR A 160 9.10 8.76 11.35
N GLU A 161 9.46 9.84 12.03
CA GLU A 161 10.32 9.77 13.19
C GLU A 161 9.58 9.14 14.39
N ALA A 162 10.31 8.43 15.27
CA ALA A 162 9.74 7.84 16.49
C ALA A 162 9.06 8.91 17.38
N MET A 163 8.06 8.55 18.18
CA MET A 163 7.37 9.48 19.10
C MET A 163 7.20 8.83 20.47
N PHE A 164 7.01 9.65 21.50
CA PHE A 164 6.58 9.18 22.81
C PHE A 164 5.11 9.57 22.99
N ILE A 165 4.28 8.60 23.37
CA ILE A 165 2.87 8.83 23.72
C ILE A 165 2.56 8.15 25.04
N ASP A 166 1.60 8.69 25.80
CA ASP A 166 1.13 8.11 27.05
C ASP A 166 -0.40 8.19 27.14
N GLY A 167 -0.97 7.76 28.27
CA GLY A 167 -2.42 7.73 28.48
C GLY A 167 -3.11 9.10 28.38
N ASN A 168 -2.38 10.21 28.19
CA ASN A 168 -2.96 11.52 27.91
C ASN A 168 -3.19 11.77 26.41
N THR A 169 -2.85 10.81 25.55
CA THR A 169 -3.08 10.89 24.10
C THR A 169 -4.20 9.95 23.69
N VAL A 170 -5.21 10.48 23.00
CA VAL A 170 -6.29 9.70 22.40
C VAL A 170 -6.01 9.53 20.92
N ILE A 171 -6.12 8.30 20.43
CA ILE A 171 -5.77 7.89 19.07
C ILE A 171 -7.04 7.48 18.36
N SER A 172 -7.15 7.83 17.08
CA SER A 172 -8.22 7.37 16.21
C SER A 172 -7.66 6.90 14.87
N ASP A 173 -8.05 5.69 14.49
CA ASP A 173 -7.72 5.05 13.21
C ASP A 173 -8.98 4.98 12.34
N LEU A 174 -8.98 5.69 11.22
CA LEU A 174 -9.99 5.57 10.16
C LEU A 174 -9.48 4.63 9.07
N ASN A 175 -10.08 3.44 9.01
CA ASN A 175 -9.83 2.42 8.02
C ASN A 175 -10.84 2.55 6.87
N ILE A 176 -10.31 2.75 5.67
CA ILE A 176 -11.07 3.00 4.46
C ILE A 176 -11.08 1.70 3.63
N PRO A 177 -12.24 1.25 3.11
CA PRO A 177 -12.28 0.13 2.19
C PRO A 177 -11.40 0.35 0.97
N LYS A 178 -10.64 -0.68 0.59
CA LYS A 178 -9.77 -0.62 -0.58
C LYS A 178 -10.57 -0.37 -1.85
N GLY A 179 -10.21 0.68 -2.59
CA GLY A 179 -10.94 1.09 -3.79
C GLY A 179 -12.11 2.06 -3.52
N TYR A 180 -12.29 2.50 -2.27
CA TYR A 180 -13.08 3.69 -1.96
C TYR A 180 -12.14 4.87 -1.75
N ASN A 181 -12.28 5.91 -2.58
CA ASN A 181 -11.47 7.12 -2.49
C ASN A 181 -12.30 8.24 -1.85
N ILE A 182 -11.72 8.94 -0.88
CA ILE A 182 -12.34 10.10 -0.23
C ILE A 182 -11.58 11.33 -0.68
N GLU A 183 -12.18 12.11 -1.57
CA GLU A 183 -11.60 13.38 -2.00
C GLU A 183 -11.55 14.37 -0.83
N ASN A 184 -10.40 15.05 -0.69
CA ASN A 184 -10.18 16.09 0.32
C ASN A 184 -10.37 15.62 1.78
N LEU A 185 -10.10 14.35 2.09
CA LEU A 185 -10.25 13.78 3.44
C LEU A 185 -9.58 14.66 4.52
N GLY A 186 -8.34 15.11 4.29
CA GLY A 186 -7.63 15.97 5.25
C GLY A 186 -8.32 17.32 5.50
N GLN A 187 -8.98 17.90 4.50
CA GLN A 187 -9.76 19.12 4.66
C GLN A 187 -11.04 18.83 5.47
N LEU A 188 -11.80 17.81 5.09
CA LEU A 188 -13.03 17.42 5.80
C LEU A 188 -12.76 17.08 7.28
N PHE A 189 -11.63 16.40 7.54
CA PHE A 189 -11.15 16.15 8.90
C PHE A 189 -10.87 17.45 9.66
N THR A 190 -10.16 18.38 9.03
CA THR A 190 -9.82 19.66 9.66
C THR A 190 -11.08 20.46 10.01
N GLU A 191 -12.05 20.53 9.10
CA GLU A 191 -13.34 21.17 9.37
C GLU A 191 -14.12 20.47 10.49
N ALA A 192 -14.07 19.13 10.56
CA ALA A 192 -14.69 18.37 11.64
C ALA A 192 -14.06 18.71 13.00
N VAL A 193 -12.74 18.83 13.04
CA VAL A 193 -12.01 19.25 14.25
C VAL A 193 -12.38 20.68 14.63
N GLU A 194 -12.41 21.62 13.68
CA GLU A 194 -12.78 23.02 13.92
C GLU A 194 -14.16 23.12 14.57
N GLU A 195 -15.16 22.45 13.99
CA GLU A 195 -16.52 22.46 14.52
C GLU A 195 -16.62 21.87 15.92
N VAL A 196 -15.94 20.74 16.17
CA VAL A 196 -15.97 20.10 17.49
C VAL A 196 -15.23 20.93 18.54
N LEU A 197 -14.04 21.45 18.23
CA LEU A 197 -13.26 22.26 19.17
C LEU A 197 -13.97 23.59 19.51
N ALA A 198 -14.71 24.16 18.56
CA ALA A 198 -15.54 25.35 18.81
C ALA A 198 -16.65 25.09 19.84
N ASP A 199 -17.22 23.89 19.90
CA ASP A 199 -18.20 23.51 20.93
C ASP A 199 -17.60 23.54 22.34
N TYR A 200 -16.27 23.46 22.47
CA TYR A 200 -15.50 23.63 23.71
C TYR A 200 -14.91 25.04 23.88
N GLY A 201 -15.22 25.99 23.01
CA GLY A 201 -14.67 27.35 23.06
C GLY A 201 -13.18 27.44 22.67
N ILE A 202 -12.70 26.51 21.84
CA ILE A 202 -11.32 26.46 21.34
C ILE A 202 -11.34 26.86 19.85
N ASP A 203 -11.46 28.16 19.58
CA ASP A 203 -11.77 28.67 18.24
C ASP A 203 -10.56 29.13 17.41
N ILE A 204 -9.43 29.45 18.05
CA ILE A 204 -8.27 30.02 17.35
C ILE A 204 -7.31 28.89 16.98
N ILE A 205 -7.59 28.21 15.87
CA ILE A 205 -6.74 27.15 15.37
C ILE A 205 -6.11 27.48 14.02
N THR A 206 -4.88 27.04 13.83
CA THR A 206 -4.15 27.12 12.56
C THR A 206 -3.78 25.72 12.11
N THR A 207 -3.76 25.52 10.79
CA THR A 207 -3.57 24.20 10.20
C THR A 207 -2.31 24.19 9.35
N ARG A 208 -1.51 23.15 9.51
CA ARG A 208 -0.37 22.86 8.63
C ARG A 208 -0.50 21.41 8.17
N PRO A 209 0.13 20.99 7.06
CA PRO A 209 0.05 19.61 6.61
C PRO A 209 0.29 18.60 7.75
N GLY A 210 -0.73 17.79 8.03
CA GLY A 210 -0.72 16.73 9.06
C GLY A 210 -0.83 17.22 10.50
N ARG A 211 -1.12 18.51 10.78
CA ARG A 211 -1.13 19.07 12.13
C ARG A 211 -2.11 20.22 12.32
N ILE A 212 -2.70 20.27 13.50
CA ILE A 212 -3.59 21.35 13.94
C ILE A 212 -2.99 21.97 15.21
N PHE A 213 -2.93 23.30 15.22
CA PHE A 213 -2.34 24.10 16.28
C PHE A 213 -3.37 25.04 16.87
N TRP A 214 -3.22 25.39 18.14
CA TRP A 214 -3.86 26.53 18.76
C TRP A 214 -2.93 27.74 18.66
N ASP A 215 -3.44 28.87 18.16
CA ASP A 215 -2.71 30.14 18.11
C ASP A 215 -3.25 31.09 19.17
N ASN A 216 -2.38 31.53 20.07
CA ASN A 216 -2.71 32.47 21.13
C ASN A 216 -2.08 33.86 20.91
N GLY A 217 -1.53 34.12 19.72
CA GLY A 217 -0.80 35.32 19.37
C GLY A 217 0.65 35.38 19.90
N ALA A 218 1.07 34.42 20.74
CA ALA A 218 2.44 34.28 21.23
C ALA A 218 3.20 33.12 20.57
N GLY A 219 2.53 32.35 19.71
CA GLY A 219 3.09 31.25 18.92
C GLY A 219 2.21 30.00 18.95
N ASP A 220 2.25 29.27 17.83
CA ASP A 220 1.45 28.06 17.62
C ASP A 220 1.81 26.93 18.60
N LYS A 221 0.81 26.41 19.30
CA LYS A 221 0.91 25.21 20.15
C LYS A 221 0.21 24.04 19.48
N LYS A 222 0.88 22.91 19.30
CA LYS A 222 0.30 21.76 18.59
C LYS A 222 -0.74 21.04 19.47
N LEU A 223 -1.93 20.81 18.91
CA LEU A 223 -3.05 20.09 19.55
C LEU A 223 -3.20 18.65 19.03
N ILE A 224 -3.31 18.54 17.71
CA ILE A 224 -3.62 17.29 17.00
C ILE A 224 -2.59 17.08 15.91
N SER A 225 -2.24 15.82 15.66
CA SER A 225 -1.53 15.44 14.43
C SER A 225 -2.28 14.34 13.75
N TYR A 226 -2.19 14.31 12.42
CA TYR A 226 -2.82 13.31 11.59
C TYR A 226 -1.91 12.93 10.42
N GLY A 227 -2.11 11.75 9.88
CA GLY A 227 -1.36 11.23 8.76
C GLY A 227 -2.20 10.24 7.96
N GLU A 228 -1.90 10.14 6.68
CA GLU A 228 -2.55 9.21 5.76
C GLU A 228 -1.50 8.26 5.19
N ASP A 229 -1.81 6.97 5.20
CA ASP A 229 -1.04 5.92 4.54
C ASP A 229 -2.00 4.95 3.84
N LYS A 230 -2.07 5.08 2.50
CA LYS A 230 -2.95 4.28 1.63
C LYS A 230 -4.42 4.42 2.06
N ASN A 231 -5.05 3.33 2.47
CA ASN A 231 -6.45 3.31 2.90
C ASN A 231 -6.59 3.51 4.42
N HIS A 232 -5.61 4.14 5.04
CA HIS A 232 -5.58 4.34 6.49
C HIS A 232 -5.30 5.79 6.82
N PHE A 233 -6.16 6.39 7.63
CA PHE A 233 -6.00 7.75 8.15
C PHE A 233 -5.96 7.69 9.67
N VAL A 234 -4.85 8.09 10.27
CA VAL A 234 -4.65 8.07 11.71
C VAL A 234 -4.53 9.50 12.22
N TYR A 235 -5.15 9.79 13.35
CA TYR A 235 -4.90 11.03 14.08
C TYR A 235 -4.82 10.79 15.58
N TYR A 236 -4.15 11.70 16.26
CA TYR A 236 -4.04 11.66 17.71
C TYR A 236 -4.16 13.05 18.32
N THR A 237 -4.80 13.07 19.48
CA THR A 237 -5.19 14.27 20.22
C THR A 237 -4.53 14.26 21.58
N THR A 238 -3.85 15.35 21.93
CA THR A 238 -3.19 15.49 23.23
C THR A 238 -4.18 16.10 24.23
N LEU A 239 -4.66 15.33 25.20
CA LEU A 239 -5.54 15.83 26.26
C LEU A 239 -4.75 16.63 27.29
N ARG A 240 -3.59 16.10 27.70
CA ARG A 240 -2.63 16.75 28.59
C ARG A 240 -1.23 16.59 28.04
N LYS A 241 -0.36 17.56 28.32
CA LYS A 241 1.06 17.41 28.03
C LYS A 241 1.62 16.14 28.68
N PRO A 242 2.45 15.35 27.97
CA PRO A 242 3.06 14.15 28.55
C PRO A 242 3.81 14.47 29.84
N SER A 243 3.66 13.58 30.82
CA SER A 243 4.20 13.79 32.18
C SER A 243 5.73 13.61 32.26
N LEU A 244 6.32 12.93 31.27
CA LEU A 244 7.73 12.56 31.23
C LEU A 244 8.50 13.47 30.26
N ASP A 245 9.67 13.95 30.68
CA ASP A 245 10.65 14.50 29.75
C ASP A 245 11.29 13.35 28.95
N TYR A 246 10.77 13.15 27.74
CA TYR A 246 11.23 12.12 26.84
C TYR A 246 12.42 12.56 25.98
N SER A 247 12.92 13.79 26.10
CA SER A 247 14.03 14.28 25.26
C SER A 247 15.30 13.44 25.40
N LYS A 248 15.57 12.89 26.60
CA LYS A 248 16.72 12.04 26.89
C LYS A 248 16.79 10.74 26.07
N TYR A 249 15.66 10.28 25.52
CA TYR A 249 15.60 9.04 24.74
C TYR A 249 15.92 9.27 23.26
N PHE A 250 15.85 10.51 22.76
CA PHE A 250 15.96 10.81 21.33
C PHE A 250 17.35 11.34 20.96
N ARG A 251 17.90 10.82 19.85
CA ARG A 251 19.19 11.26 19.29
C ARG A 251 19.15 12.69 18.71
N LYS A 252 17.96 13.19 18.41
CA LYS A 252 17.73 14.54 17.90
C LYS A 252 16.74 15.27 18.81
N PRO A 253 16.96 16.56 19.11
CA PRO A 253 16.00 17.36 19.85
C PRO A 253 14.60 17.26 19.22
N ARG A 254 13.60 16.98 20.04
CA ARG A 254 12.19 16.97 19.65
C ARG A 254 11.51 18.17 20.28
N GLY A 255 10.71 18.90 19.52
CA GLY A 255 10.00 20.04 20.08
C GLY A 255 9.05 20.68 19.10
N TYR A 256 7.83 20.17 19.04
CA TYR A 256 6.71 21.09 18.91
C TYR A 256 6.35 21.54 20.32
N ASP A 257 6.05 22.82 20.45
CA ASP A 257 5.46 23.33 21.67
C ASP A 257 4.04 22.73 21.78
N LEU A 258 3.88 21.72 22.65
CA LEU A 258 2.63 21.00 22.84
C LEU A 258 1.78 21.71 23.89
N ILE A 259 0.46 21.71 23.70
CA ILE A 259 -0.52 22.06 24.72
C ILE A 259 -1.60 20.97 24.77
N GLY A 260 -2.03 20.60 25.97
CA GLY A 260 -3.16 19.69 26.13
C GLY A 260 -4.49 20.42 25.95
N LEU A 261 -5.48 19.77 25.33
CA LEU A 261 -6.83 20.35 25.23
C LEU A 261 -7.44 20.69 26.60
N GLN A 262 -7.13 19.91 27.64
CA GLN A 262 -7.61 20.19 29.00
C GLN A 262 -6.98 21.42 29.65
N GLU A 263 -5.87 21.93 29.11
CA GLU A 263 -5.30 23.22 29.52
C GLU A 263 -6.08 24.40 28.92
N LEU A 264 -6.80 24.17 27.82
CA LEU A 264 -7.66 25.16 27.16
C LEU A 264 -9.08 25.09 27.68
N ASN A 265 -9.59 23.87 27.92
CA ASN A 265 -10.88 23.64 28.53
C ASN A 265 -10.88 22.33 29.33
N GLU A 266 -11.00 22.44 30.66
CA GLU A 266 -10.91 21.31 31.60
C GLU A 266 -11.99 20.22 31.41
N ILE A 267 -13.10 20.54 30.74
CA ILE A 267 -14.20 19.59 30.51
C ILE A 267 -13.91 18.62 29.36
N VAL A 268 -12.96 18.95 28.48
CA VAL A 268 -12.59 18.08 27.35
C VAL A 268 -12.08 16.76 27.91
N ASP A 269 -12.62 15.65 27.45
CA ASP A 269 -12.17 14.32 27.85
C ASP A 269 -11.91 13.41 26.64
N VAL A 270 -11.82 12.10 26.90
CA VAL A 270 -11.50 11.09 25.90
C VAL A 270 -12.56 10.95 24.80
N SER A 271 -13.79 11.44 25.04
CA SER A 271 -14.88 11.44 24.05
C SER A 271 -14.61 12.35 22.85
N ILE A 272 -13.67 13.30 22.97
CA ILE A 272 -13.40 14.30 21.93
C ILE A 272 -13.11 13.66 20.57
N ASN A 273 -12.38 12.54 20.54
CA ASN A 273 -12.09 11.81 19.31
C ASN A 273 -13.34 11.10 18.74
N GLN A 274 -14.27 10.66 19.58
CA GLN A 274 -15.53 10.09 19.11
C GLN A 274 -16.42 11.18 18.51
N GLU A 275 -16.42 12.38 19.10
CA GLU A 275 -17.13 13.54 18.55
C GLU A 275 -16.54 14.00 17.21
N ILE A 276 -15.20 14.04 17.09
CA ILE A 276 -14.51 14.29 15.81
C ILE A 276 -14.86 13.22 14.78
N ASN A 277 -14.82 11.94 15.17
CA ASN A 277 -15.20 10.83 14.28
C ASN A 277 -16.65 10.94 13.80
N GLN A 278 -17.58 11.28 14.71
CA GLN A 278 -18.99 11.51 14.39
C GLN A 278 -19.13 12.64 13.36
N ARG A 279 -18.50 13.80 13.60
CA ARG A 279 -18.60 14.94 12.69
C ARG A 279 -17.94 14.67 11.34
N LEU A 280 -16.83 13.94 11.33
CA LEU A 280 -16.19 13.49 10.10
C LEU A 280 -17.10 12.53 9.32
N ALA A 281 -17.71 11.54 9.98
CA ALA A 281 -18.64 10.60 9.34
C ALA A 281 -19.82 11.34 8.69
N GLU A 282 -20.40 12.33 9.37
CA GLU A 282 -21.47 13.18 8.83
C GLU A 282 -21.04 13.94 7.58
N LYS A 283 -19.85 14.54 7.58
CA LYS A 283 -19.27 15.21 6.40
C LYS A 283 -19.01 14.25 5.25
N LEU A 284 -18.73 12.99 5.55
CA LEU A 284 -18.59 11.91 4.56
C LEU A 284 -19.94 11.32 4.10
N GLY A 285 -21.06 11.75 4.69
CA GLY A 285 -22.41 11.27 4.35
C GLY A 285 -22.79 9.95 5.02
N PHE A 286 -22.14 9.60 6.13
CA PHE A 286 -22.42 8.37 6.89
C PHE A 286 -23.02 8.68 8.26
N ASN A 287 -23.90 7.78 8.72
CA ASN A 287 -24.23 7.68 10.13
C ASN A 287 -23.20 6.76 10.78
N LEU A 288 -22.59 7.23 11.86
CA LEU A 288 -21.63 6.45 12.61
C LEU A 288 -22.36 5.53 13.60
N GLU A 289 -22.13 4.23 13.49
CA GLU A 289 -22.78 3.21 14.32
C GLU A 289 -21.80 2.63 15.34
N THR A 290 -22.13 2.69 16.63
CA THR A 290 -21.34 2.02 17.67
C THR A 290 -21.28 0.51 17.40
N SER A 291 -20.07 -0.04 17.49
CA SER A 291 -19.77 -1.42 17.13
C SER A 291 -18.66 -2.00 18.02
N SER A 292 -18.40 -3.28 17.84
CA SER A 292 -17.25 -3.99 18.40
C SER A 292 -16.52 -4.72 17.28
N PHE A 293 -15.31 -5.21 17.57
CA PHE A 293 -14.69 -6.17 16.68
C PHE A 293 -15.55 -7.43 16.55
N THR A 294 -15.61 -7.95 15.34
CA THR A 294 -16.15 -9.28 15.03
C THR A 294 -15.18 -10.37 15.48
N THR A 295 -15.66 -11.61 15.61
CA THR A 295 -14.80 -12.75 15.97
C THR A 295 -13.62 -12.94 15.00
N LYS A 296 -13.83 -12.68 13.69
CA LYS A 296 -12.75 -12.73 12.69
C LYS A 296 -11.72 -11.63 12.94
N GLU A 297 -12.17 -10.41 13.20
CA GLU A 297 -11.29 -9.27 13.49
C GLU A 297 -10.47 -9.51 14.76
N THR A 298 -11.10 -10.01 15.83
CA THR A 298 -10.39 -10.36 17.07
C THR A 298 -9.35 -11.46 16.84
N GLY A 299 -9.70 -12.54 16.16
CA GLY A 299 -8.74 -13.61 15.87
C GLY A 299 -7.54 -13.15 15.03
N GLU A 300 -7.77 -12.22 14.09
CA GLU A 300 -6.68 -11.63 13.31
C GLU A 300 -5.80 -10.67 14.14
N ILE A 301 -6.40 -9.87 15.03
CA ILE A 301 -5.64 -9.04 15.98
C ILE A 301 -4.73 -9.93 16.84
N ASP A 302 -5.25 -11.06 17.35
CA ASP A 302 -4.47 -11.98 18.18
C ASP A 302 -3.28 -12.57 17.40
N ASN A 303 -3.50 -12.98 16.15
CA ASN A 303 -2.44 -13.47 15.26
C ASN A 303 -1.40 -12.38 14.96
N LEU A 304 -1.86 -11.17 14.62
CA LEU A 304 -0.99 -10.04 14.32
C LEU A 304 -0.17 -9.62 15.53
N SER A 305 -0.74 -9.68 16.74
CA SER A 305 -0.05 -9.29 17.98
C SER A 305 1.22 -10.12 18.20
N LEU A 306 1.19 -11.43 17.90
CA LEU A 306 2.36 -12.32 17.97
C LEU A 306 3.50 -11.87 17.04
N VAL A 307 3.13 -11.34 15.88
CA VAL A 307 4.08 -10.88 14.86
C VAL A 307 4.59 -9.49 15.20
N THR A 308 3.68 -8.57 15.56
CA THR A 308 3.99 -7.17 15.81
C THR A 308 4.74 -6.95 17.12
N SER A 309 4.73 -7.92 18.04
CA SER A 309 5.50 -7.89 19.28
C SER A 309 6.87 -8.60 19.17
N SER A 310 7.24 -9.10 18.00
CA SER A 310 8.52 -9.81 17.82
C SER A 310 9.71 -8.85 17.86
N GLY A 311 10.83 -9.29 18.45
CA GLY A 311 12.07 -8.49 18.49
C GLY A 311 12.59 -8.14 17.10
N ASP A 312 12.51 -9.06 16.14
CA ASP A 312 12.90 -8.79 14.75
C ASP A 312 12.11 -7.64 14.12
N TRP A 313 10.81 -7.54 14.43
CA TRP A 313 10.00 -6.41 13.99
C TRP A 313 10.33 -5.13 14.77
N ILE A 314 10.35 -5.19 16.10
CA ILE A 314 10.54 -4.01 16.95
C ILE A 314 11.93 -3.38 16.68
N ASP A 315 12.97 -4.18 16.67
CA ASP A 315 14.36 -3.70 16.61
C ASP A 315 14.79 -3.40 15.18
N ASN A 316 14.43 -4.29 14.24
CA ASN A 316 14.97 -4.32 12.89
C ASN A 316 13.94 -4.02 11.79
N ALA A 317 12.66 -3.83 12.14
CA ALA A 317 11.56 -3.70 11.19
C ALA A 317 11.49 -4.85 10.16
N LYS A 318 11.84 -6.07 10.58
CA LYS A 318 11.83 -7.27 9.74
C LYS A 318 10.64 -8.16 10.08
N ARG A 319 9.78 -8.42 9.09
CA ARG A 319 8.81 -9.53 9.15
C ARG A 319 8.39 -9.96 7.74
N ASP A 320 8.17 -11.25 7.57
CA ASP A 320 7.87 -11.88 6.27
C ASP A 320 6.43 -11.65 5.78
N ASP A 321 5.56 -11.13 6.65
CA ASP A 321 4.15 -10.87 6.36
C ASP A 321 3.85 -9.36 6.23
N CYS A 322 4.83 -8.48 6.51
CA CYS A 322 4.85 -7.05 6.11
C CYS A 322 5.12 -6.90 4.62
N LEU A 323 4.78 -7.92 3.82
CA LEU A 323 4.74 -7.77 2.38
C LEU A 323 3.87 -6.54 2.13
N PRO A 324 4.41 -5.49 1.48
CA PRO A 324 3.63 -4.34 1.14
C PRO A 324 2.36 -4.88 0.51
N CYS A 325 1.21 -4.42 1.01
CA CYS A 325 0.01 -4.47 0.19
C CYS A 325 0.49 -3.97 -1.16
N PRO A 326 0.45 -4.79 -2.23
CA PRO A 326 0.88 -4.32 -3.54
C PRO A 326 0.19 -2.98 -3.72
N PRO A 327 0.82 -1.97 -4.35
CA PRO A 327 0.04 -0.80 -4.77
C PRO A 327 -1.21 -1.38 -5.39
N SER A 328 -2.37 -1.11 -4.77
CA SER A 328 -3.64 -1.68 -5.20
C SER A 328 -3.62 -1.50 -6.70
N PRO A 329 -3.66 -2.58 -7.50
CA PRO A 329 -3.24 -2.57 -8.89
C PRO A 329 -3.70 -1.26 -9.52
N SER A 330 -2.74 -0.37 -9.75
CA SER A 330 -3.02 1.05 -9.89
C SER A 330 -4.09 1.20 -10.97
N GLU A 331 -5.13 2.00 -10.73
CA GLU A 331 -6.25 2.07 -11.67
C GLU A 331 -5.76 2.24 -13.11
N GLY A 332 -6.09 1.30 -14.00
CA GLY A 332 -5.53 1.31 -15.36
C GLY A 332 -4.57 0.18 -15.70
N LEU A 333 -4.24 -0.72 -14.77
CA LEU A 333 -3.45 -1.93 -15.06
C LEU A 333 -4.31 -3.03 -15.68
N PHE A 334 -3.67 -3.87 -16.49
CA PHE A 334 -4.22 -5.05 -17.11
C PHE A 334 -3.40 -6.25 -16.68
N GLU A 335 -4.05 -7.24 -16.09
CA GLU A 335 -3.38 -8.36 -15.44
C GLU A 335 -3.37 -9.61 -16.31
N PHE A 336 -2.22 -10.29 -16.31
CA PHE A 336 -2.05 -11.65 -16.81
C PHE A 336 -1.79 -12.60 -15.63
N ASP A 337 -2.88 -13.19 -15.14
CA ASP A 337 -2.87 -14.12 -14.01
C ASP A 337 -2.74 -15.57 -14.51
N ILE A 338 -1.89 -16.35 -13.85
CA ILE A 338 -1.78 -17.79 -14.03
C ILE A 338 -2.24 -18.46 -12.75
N VAL A 339 -3.30 -19.25 -12.87
CA VAL A 339 -3.88 -20.00 -11.77
C VAL A 339 -3.40 -21.44 -11.84
N LEU A 340 -2.81 -21.96 -10.77
CA LEU A 340 -2.48 -23.37 -10.61
C LEU A 340 -3.63 -24.06 -9.87
N LYS A 341 -4.24 -25.09 -10.44
CA LYS A 341 -5.35 -25.82 -9.79
C LYS A 341 -4.88 -26.90 -8.82
N LYS A 342 -3.60 -27.27 -8.92
CA LYS A 342 -2.92 -28.26 -8.10
C LYS A 342 -1.42 -28.01 -8.14
N LYS A 343 -0.68 -28.70 -7.28
CA LYS A 343 0.79 -28.64 -7.26
C LYS A 343 1.39 -28.96 -8.63
N PRO A 344 2.20 -28.05 -9.21
CA PRO A 344 2.90 -28.30 -10.47
C PRO A 344 4.06 -29.29 -10.27
N THR A 345 4.52 -29.92 -11.35
CA THR A 345 5.67 -30.84 -11.32
C THR A 345 7.01 -30.12 -11.15
N THR A 346 7.04 -28.81 -11.40
CA THR A 346 8.19 -27.93 -11.26
C THR A 346 7.77 -26.69 -10.49
N ASN A 347 8.67 -26.12 -9.71
CA ASN A 347 8.45 -24.84 -9.03
C ASN A 347 8.70 -23.62 -9.93
N LYS A 348 8.91 -23.83 -11.24
CA LYS A 348 9.16 -22.77 -12.23
C LYS A 348 8.01 -22.64 -13.22
N ILE A 349 7.48 -21.43 -13.34
CA ILE A 349 6.57 -21.04 -14.42
C ILE A 349 7.39 -20.34 -15.50
N VAL A 350 7.53 -20.99 -16.65
CA VAL A 350 8.29 -20.46 -17.79
C VAL A 350 7.31 -19.96 -18.85
N LEU A 351 7.43 -18.68 -19.20
CA LEU A 351 6.62 -18.01 -20.21
C LEU A 351 7.46 -17.70 -21.44
N ASP A 352 6.82 -17.81 -22.62
CA ASP A 352 7.34 -17.26 -23.85
C ASP A 352 7.45 -15.74 -23.69
N PHE A 353 8.57 -15.15 -24.10
CA PHE A 353 8.85 -13.72 -23.96
C PHE A 353 9.45 -13.16 -25.26
N GLU A 354 8.84 -12.10 -25.77
CA GLU A 354 9.34 -11.32 -26.91
C GLU A 354 9.25 -9.82 -26.59
N THR A 355 10.21 -9.03 -27.06
CA THR A 355 10.25 -7.58 -26.81
C THR A 355 10.83 -6.83 -28.00
N GLN A 356 10.41 -5.58 -28.17
CA GLN A 356 10.96 -4.65 -29.15
C GLN A 356 11.06 -3.26 -28.55
N GLY A 357 12.19 -2.60 -28.78
CA GLY A 357 12.38 -1.18 -28.43
C GLY A 357 12.53 -0.89 -26.94
N LEU A 358 12.65 -1.92 -26.10
CA LEU A 358 12.72 -1.78 -24.64
C LEU A 358 14.10 -2.14 -24.07
N LYS A 359 14.39 -1.63 -22.87
CA LYS A 359 15.51 -2.02 -22.00
C LYS A 359 14.97 -2.38 -20.62
N PHE A 360 15.47 -3.47 -20.06
CA PHE A 360 15.05 -4.01 -18.77
C PHE A 360 16.14 -3.78 -17.72
N TYR A 361 15.80 -3.07 -16.64
CA TYR A 361 16.72 -2.77 -15.55
C TYR A 361 16.27 -3.53 -14.30
N TYR A 362 17.01 -4.58 -13.96
CA TYR A 362 16.79 -5.34 -12.73
C TYR A 362 16.97 -4.42 -11.51
N GLN A 363 16.07 -4.56 -10.54
CA GLN A 363 16.07 -3.79 -9.30
C GLN A 363 16.56 -4.68 -8.16
N PRO A 364 17.85 -4.63 -7.78
CA PRO A 364 18.37 -5.44 -6.67
C PRO A 364 17.80 -4.95 -5.32
N GLY A 365 18.00 -5.75 -4.27
CA GLY A 365 17.78 -5.29 -2.90
C GLY A 365 18.73 -4.14 -2.55
N LEU A 366 18.30 -3.27 -1.63
CA LEU A 366 19.14 -2.17 -1.14
C LEU A 366 20.39 -2.70 -0.44
N THR A 367 21.51 -2.00 -0.59
CA THR A 367 22.71 -2.30 0.18
C THR A 367 22.54 -1.87 1.64
N PRO A 368 23.32 -2.45 2.58
CA PRO A 368 23.31 -2.00 3.98
C PRO A 368 23.54 -0.49 4.12
N GLU A 369 24.45 0.09 3.33
CA GLU A 369 24.76 1.52 3.34
C GLU A 369 23.57 2.37 2.86
N GLU A 370 22.80 1.90 1.88
CA GLU A 370 21.58 2.57 1.42
C GLU A 370 20.50 2.55 2.51
N ILE A 371 20.32 1.40 3.18
CA ILE A 371 19.37 1.25 4.29
C ILE A 371 19.77 2.16 5.47
N ASP A 372 21.04 2.18 5.84
CA ASP A 372 21.58 3.04 6.90
C ASP A 372 21.45 4.53 6.54
N GLY A 373 21.53 4.86 5.24
CA GLY A 373 21.26 6.17 4.68
C GLY A 373 19.78 6.57 4.66
N GLY A 374 18.87 5.69 5.09
CA GLY A 374 17.43 5.92 5.14
C GLY A 374 16.69 5.63 3.83
N CYS A 375 17.34 5.01 2.84
CA CYS A 375 16.65 4.54 1.64
C CYS A 375 15.69 3.41 1.99
N THR A 376 14.52 3.42 1.37
CA THR A 376 13.52 2.36 1.48
C THR A 376 13.12 1.90 0.07
N SER A 377 12.84 0.61 -0.07
CA SER A 377 12.32 0.01 -1.31
C SER A 377 11.17 -0.89 -0.94
N SER A 378 10.09 -0.87 -1.72
CA SER A 378 8.98 -1.79 -1.52
C SER A 378 9.36 -3.21 -1.97
N ASP A 379 8.93 -4.24 -1.25
CA ASP A 379 9.32 -5.63 -1.52
C ASP A 379 8.93 -6.11 -2.92
N ASN A 380 7.87 -5.54 -3.53
CA ASN A 380 7.46 -5.86 -4.89
C ASN A 380 8.40 -5.25 -5.96
N VAL A 381 9.19 -4.24 -5.60
CA VAL A 381 10.23 -3.63 -6.44
C VAL A 381 11.54 -4.38 -6.30
N ILE A 382 11.85 -4.94 -5.14
CA ILE A 382 13.06 -5.77 -4.98
C ILE A 382 12.92 -7.06 -5.81
N GLY A 383 13.86 -7.30 -6.72
CA GLY A 383 13.82 -8.42 -7.66
C GLY A 383 12.91 -8.21 -8.88
N SER A 384 12.47 -6.97 -9.12
CA SER A 384 11.61 -6.59 -10.25
C SER A 384 12.43 -6.02 -11.44
N TYR A 385 11.73 -5.63 -12.52
CA TYR A 385 12.35 -4.94 -13.66
C TYR A 385 11.65 -3.60 -13.96
N ALA A 386 12.41 -2.51 -13.92
CA ALA A 386 11.97 -1.24 -14.48
C ALA A 386 12.26 -1.23 -15.99
N VAL A 387 11.26 -0.93 -16.81
CA VAL A 387 11.35 -1.06 -18.27
C VAL A 387 11.27 0.30 -18.94
N TYR A 388 12.25 0.62 -19.79
CA TYR A 388 12.38 1.92 -20.45
C TYR A 388 12.46 1.78 -21.97
N HIS A 389 12.11 2.86 -22.66
CA HIS A 389 12.39 3.00 -24.08
C HIS A 389 13.90 2.91 -24.34
N LYS A 390 14.32 2.13 -25.34
CA LYS A 390 15.74 1.84 -25.61
C LYS A 390 16.57 3.08 -25.94
N THR A 391 15.95 4.06 -26.58
CA THR A 391 16.61 5.25 -27.16
C THR A 391 16.07 6.61 -26.70
N GLN A 392 15.02 6.66 -25.88
CA GLN A 392 14.39 7.92 -25.45
C GLN A 392 14.63 8.08 -23.94
N ASP A 393 15.88 8.42 -23.59
CA ASP A 393 16.30 8.64 -22.21
C ASP A 393 16.10 10.11 -21.77
N LYS A 394 16.53 10.42 -20.54
CA LYS A 394 16.12 11.55 -19.69
C LYS A 394 16.23 12.98 -20.28
N LEU A 395 16.82 13.15 -21.47
CA LEU A 395 17.00 14.45 -22.12
C LEU A 395 16.13 14.53 -23.38
N LEU A 396 14.87 14.95 -23.19
CA LEU A 396 13.93 15.16 -24.28
C LEU A 396 14.21 16.49 -24.99
N LYS A 397 14.28 16.46 -26.32
CA LYS A 397 14.74 17.60 -27.13
C LYS A 397 13.63 18.61 -27.40
N THR A 398 12.38 18.17 -27.29
CA THR A 398 11.20 19.00 -27.54
C THR A 398 10.13 18.78 -26.47
N LYS A 399 9.24 19.77 -26.30
CA LYS A 399 8.07 19.67 -25.43
C LYS A 399 7.13 18.52 -25.84
N ALA A 400 6.96 18.29 -27.14
CA ALA A 400 6.12 17.22 -27.67
C ALA A 400 6.69 15.81 -27.34
N GLU A 401 8.01 15.63 -27.44
CA GLU A 401 8.67 14.43 -26.93
C GLU A 401 8.51 14.31 -25.41
N GLY A 402 8.64 15.44 -24.70
CA GLY A 402 8.33 15.65 -23.29
C GLY A 402 7.01 15.01 -22.85
N GLU A 403 5.94 15.42 -23.50
CA GLU A 403 4.57 14.99 -23.19
C GLU A 403 4.35 13.51 -23.54
N LYS A 404 4.97 13.02 -24.62
CA LYS A 404 4.80 11.63 -25.11
C LYS A 404 5.60 10.61 -24.29
N TYR A 405 6.89 10.83 -24.08
CA TYR A 405 7.80 9.85 -23.47
C TYR A 405 8.04 10.10 -21.98
N LYS A 406 7.81 11.33 -21.50
CA LYS A 406 8.05 11.73 -20.09
C LYS A 406 9.48 11.43 -19.63
N CYS A 407 9.70 10.40 -18.82
CA CYS A 407 11.04 9.99 -18.40
C CYS A 407 11.57 8.76 -19.17
N GLY A 408 10.89 8.37 -20.25
CA GLY A 408 11.20 7.18 -21.04
C GLY A 408 10.76 5.87 -20.40
N LYS A 409 10.19 5.86 -19.18
CA LYS A 409 9.68 4.65 -18.52
C LYS A 409 8.46 4.15 -19.28
N ALA A 410 8.53 2.90 -19.77
CA ALA A 410 7.43 2.26 -20.47
C ALA A 410 6.42 1.68 -19.46
N PHE A 411 6.91 0.88 -18.52
CA PHE A 411 6.15 0.23 -17.45
C PHE A 411 7.12 -0.39 -16.44
N HIS A 412 6.58 -1.08 -15.43
CA HIS A 412 7.34 -1.83 -14.44
C HIS A 412 6.83 -3.27 -14.44
N ILE A 413 7.71 -4.26 -14.43
CA ILE A 413 7.34 -5.67 -14.22
C ILE A 413 7.67 -5.99 -12.78
N TYR A 414 6.66 -5.96 -11.92
CA TYR A 414 6.82 -6.23 -10.50
C TYR A 414 7.13 -7.71 -10.24
N ARG A 415 7.75 -7.97 -9.09
CA ARG A 415 7.89 -9.32 -8.57
C ARG A 415 6.49 -9.88 -8.27
N PRO A 416 6.14 -11.10 -8.69
CA PRO A 416 4.79 -11.61 -8.49
C PRO A 416 4.52 -11.99 -7.03
N ARG A 417 3.41 -11.50 -6.47
CA ARG A 417 2.86 -11.95 -5.19
C ARG A 417 1.90 -13.09 -5.43
N ILE A 418 2.36 -14.30 -5.15
CA ILE A 418 1.63 -15.54 -5.37
C ILE A 418 0.78 -15.81 -4.13
N VAL A 419 -0.52 -16.10 -4.32
CA VAL A 419 -1.48 -16.22 -3.21
C VAL A 419 -2.22 -17.55 -3.32
N ASP A 420 -2.32 -18.29 -2.22
CA ASP A 420 -3.08 -19.54 -2.15
C ASP A 420 -4.57 -19.29 -1.83
N ALA A 421 -5.38 -20.35 -1.82
CA ALA A 421 -6.82 -20.25 -1.60
C ALA A 421 -7.22 -19.81 -0.18
N ASP A 422 -6.30 -19.94 0.79
CA ASP A 422 -6.50 -19.49 2.17
C ASP A 422 -6.01 -18.04 2.38
N GLY A 423 -5.42 -17.43 1.35
CA GLY A 423 -4.89 -16.06 1.38
C GLY A 423 -3.43 -15.95 1.84
N ASN A 424 -2.75 -17.08 2.08
CA ASN A 424 -1.32 -17.08 2.36
C ASN A 424 -0.58 -16.63 1.09
N ALA A 425 0.49 -15.86 1.25
CA ALA A 425 1.21 -15.28 0.13
C ALA A 425 2.72 -15.54 0.19
N ILE A 426 3.35 -15.58 -0.99
CA ILE A 426 4.81 -15.59 -1.15
C ILE A 426 5.23 -14.78 -2.37
N TRP A 427 6.44 -14.24 -2.35
CA TRP A 427 7.02 -13.59 -3.53
C TRP A 427 7.76 -14.58 -4.42
N GLY A 428 7.38 -14.67 -5.69
CA GLY A 428 8.13 -15.45 -6.69
C GLY A 428 9.41 -14.75 -7.14
N GLU A 429 10.48 -15.46 -7.45
CA GLU A 429 11.70 -14.90 -8.04
C GLU A 429 11.53 -14.74 -9.56
N LEU A 430 11.71 -13.52 -10.07
CA LEU A 430 11.50 -13.16 -11.47
C LEU A 430 12.82 -13.10 -12.23
N SER A 431 12.90 -13.73 -13.41
CA SER A 431 14.07 -13.69 -14.29
C SER A 431 13.66 -13.55 -15.75
N ILE A 432 14.30 -12.61 -16.47
CA ILE A 432 14.10 -12.39 -17.92
C ILE A 432 15.39 -12.72 -18.65
N ASP A 433 15.31 -13.65 -19.62
CA ASP A 433 16.38 -13.95 -20.56
C ASP A 433 15.95 -13.54 -21.97
N GLU A 434 16.41 -12.38 -22.42
CA GLU A 434 16.11 -11.83 -23.75
C GLU A 434 16.69 -12.70 -24.89
N LYS A 435 17.75 -13.48 -24.64
CA LYS A 435 18.37 -14.33 -25.67
C LYS A 435 17.62 -15.64 -25.85
N LEU A 436 17.18 -16.24 -24.74
CA LEU A 436 16.36 -17.45 -24.76
C LEU A 436 14.89 -17.13 -25.08
N GLY A 437 14.47 -15.87 -24.96
CA GLY A 437 13.09 -15.47 -25.17
C GLY A 437 12.17 -16.01 -24.08
N THR A 438 12.65 -16.00 -22.83
CA THR A 438 11.91 -16.57 -21.70
C THR A 438 11.81 -15.60 -20.53
N LEU A 439 10.62 -15.55 -19.92
CA LEU A 439 10.39 -14.98 -18.60
C LEU A 439 10.06 -16.12 -17.64
N THR A 440 10.82 -16.24 -16.55
CA THR A 440 10.66 -17.30 -15.56
C THR A 440 10.27 -16.73 -14.22
N VAL A 441 9.25 -17.31 -13.59
CA VAL A 441 8.90 -17.10 -12.18
C VAL A 441 9.20 -18.37 -11.41
N THR A 442 10.08 -18.29 -10.42
CA THR A 442 10.42 -19.40 -9.52
C THR A 442 9.71 -19.22 -8.19
N ILE A 443 8.98 -20.23 -7.75
CA ILE A 443 8.22 -20.26 -6.50
C ILE A 443 8.98 -21.12 -5.49
N ASP A 444 8.96 -20.77 -4.21
CA ASP A 444 9.57 -21.62 -3.18
C ASP A 444 8.90 -23.01 -3.16
N PRO A 445 9.66 -24.11 -3.29
CA PRO A 445 9.09 -25.46 -3.29
C PRO A 445 8.37 -25.82 -1.98
N ALA A 446 8.91 -25.41 -0.83
CA ALA A 446 8.33 -25.75 0.46
C ALA A 446 7.02 -24.99 0.72
N TRP A 447 6.87 -23.78 0.18
CA TRP A 447 5.61 -23.06 0.16
C TRP A 447 4.58 -23.76 -0.74
N LEU A 448 4.95 -24.16 -1.96
CA LEU A 448 4.05 -24.90 -2.86
C LEU A 448 3.57 -26.24 -2.26
N ASP A 449 4.40 -26.88 -1.43
CA ASP A 449 4.04 -28.11 -0.72
C ASP A 449 2.95 -27.91 0.34
N ARG A 450 2.86 -26.71 0.92
CA ARG A 450 1.91 -26.36 1.98
C ARG A 450 0.70 -25.55 1.49
N ALA A 451 0.77 -25.00 0.28
CA ALA A 451 -0.25 -24.11 -0.25
C ALA A 451 -1.60 -24.82 -0.45
N THR A 452 -2.69 -24.11 -0.13
CA THR A 452 -4.04 -24.56 -0.45
C THR A 452 -4.40 -24.13 -1.87
N TYR A 453 -4.77 -25.08 -2.74
CA TYR A 453 -5.09 -24.79 -4.13
C TYR A 453 -6.57 -24.40 -4.32
N PRO A 454 -6.91 -23.53 -5.30
CA PRO A 454 -6.04 -22.97 -6.33
C PRO A 454 -5.05 -21.91 -5.84
N VAL A 455 -3.88 -21.87 -6.46
CA VAL A 455 -2.87 -20.82 -6.26
C VAL A 455 -2.98 -19.82 -7.41
N HIS A 456 -3.12 -18.54 -7.06
CA HIS A 456 -3.30 -17.41 -7.96
C HIS A 456 -2.00 -16.61 -8.14
N HIS A 457 -1.92 -15.83 -9.21
CA HIS A 457 -0.82 -14.92 -9.55
C HIS A 457 0.53 -15.63 -9.71
N ALA A 458 0.52 -16.90 -10.15
CA ALA A 458 1.73 -17.72 -10.28
C ALA A 458 2.76 -17.14 -11.28
N ALA A 459 2.32 -16.24 -12.16
CA ALA A 459 3.20 -15.33 -12.91
C ALA A 459 2.95 -13.85 -12.63
N GLY A 460 1.72 -13.47 -12.24
CA GLY A 460 1.38 -12.18 -11.63
C GLY A 460 1.90 -10.95 -12.37
N LEU A 461 1.78 -10.94 -13.71
CA LEU A 461 2.29 -9.84 -14.52
C LEU A 461 1.22 -8.77 -14.71
N ASP A 462 1.45 -7.61 -14.10
CA ASP A 462 0.61 -6.42 -14.30
C ASP A 462 1.20 -5.52 -15.39
N PHE A 463 0.36 -5.16 -16.36
CA PHE A 463 0.73 -4.35 -17.52
C PHE A 463 -0.05 -3.04 -17.52
N GLY A 464 0.64 -1.89 -17.53
CA GLY A 464 -0.02 -0.59 -17.70
C GLY A 464 0.78 0.57 -17.11
N TYR A 465 0.14 1.74 -17.07
CA TYR A 465 0.75 2.98 -16.61
C TYR A 465 0.43 3.21 -15.13
N THR A 466 1.39 3.00 -14.23
CA THR A 466 1.31 3.54 -12.86
C THR A 466 1.56 5.05 -12.98
N THR A 467 0.55 5.88 -12.73
CA THR A 467 0.66 7.36 -12.81
C THR A 467 1.71 7.95 -11.87
N GLU A 468 2.15 7.18 -10.88
CA GLU A 468 3.30 7.52 -10.06
C GLU A 468 4.58 7.14 -10.80
N ALA A 469 5.06 8.06 -11.63
CA ALA A 469 6.50 8.28 -11.64
C ALA A 469 6.85 8.74 -10.23
N THR A 470 7.22 7.80 -9.34
CA THR A 470 7.85 8.16 -8.08
C THR A 470 9.08 8.96 -8.46
N PHE A 471 8.98 10.29 -8.30
CA PHE A 471 10.15 11.06 -7.96
C PHE A 471 10.67 10.37 -6.71
N GLY A 472 11.84 9.75 -6.81
CA GLY A 472 12.68 9.61 -5.63
C GLY A 472 13.03 11.03 -5.23
N GLU A 473 12.13 11.72 -4.52
CA GLU A 473 12.52 12.80 -3.65
C GLU A 473 13.37 12.15 -2.57
N VAL A 474 14.67 12.08 -2.85
CA VAL A 474 15.64 11.94 -1.79
C VAL A 474 15.47 13.21 -0.97
N TYR A 475 14.81 13.10 0.18
CA TYR A 475 14.86 14.12 1.22
C TYR A 475 16.30 14.16 1.75
N ILE A 476 17.21 14.79 0.99
CA ILE A 476 18.47 15.27 1.54
C ILE A 476 18.14 16.60 2.19
N GLY A 477 18.27 16.64 3.52
CA GLY A 477 17.92 17.79 4.34
C GLY A 477 18.41 19.11 3.76
N GLY A 478 17.45 20.01 3.53
CA GLY A 478 17.68 21.44 3.31
C GLY A 478 18.38 21.77 1.99
N TYR A 479 17.59 22.15 0.98
CA TYR A 479 17.78 23.26 0.03
C TYR A 479 17.01 22.92 -1.26
N ILE A 480 16.04 23.77 -1.61
CA ILE A 480 15.28 23.71 -2.86
C ILE A 480 16.09 24.42 -3.95
N LEU A 481 16.18 23.83 -5.13
CA LEU A 481 16.43 24.54 -6.39
C LEU A 481 15.12 24.77 -7.12
#